data_AF-O61687-F1
#
_entry.id   AF-O61687-F1
#
_cell.length_a   1.000
_cell.length_b   1.000
_cell.length_c   1.000
_cell.angle_alpha   90.00
_cell.angle_beta   90.00
_cell.angle_gamma   90.00
#
_symmetry.space_group_name_H-M   'P 1'
#
loop_
_entity.id
_entity.type
_entity.pdbx_description
1 polymer ?
#
loop_
_entity_poly.entity_id
_entity_poly.type
_entity_poly.pdbx_seq_one_letter_code
_entity_poly.pdbx_strand_id
1 'polypeptide(L)'
;PVKISGEVTGLAEGLHGFHVHEFGDNTNGCMSSGPHFNPYQKEHGAPTDGVRHLGDLGNITASGSGPTPVSITDKEITLFGANSIIGRTVVVHA
;
A
#
# COMPACT_ATOMS: atom_id res chain seq x y z
N PRO A 1 9.04 -7.38 -11.05
CA PRO A 1 8.96 -6.83 -9.67
C PRO A 1 8.95 -5.31 -9.73
N VAL A 2 8.12 -4.68 -8.91
CA VAL A 2 8.03 -3.23 -8.78
C VAL A 2 8.82 -2.79 -7.55
N LYS A 3 9.57 -1.70 -7.68
CA LYS A 3 10.28 -1.06 -6.57
C LYS A 3 9.53 0.22 -6.19
N ILE A 4 9.27 0.37 -4.90
CA ILE A 4 8.62 1.54 -4.31
C ILE A 4 9.65 2.21 -3.41
N SER A 5 9.93 3.48 -3.65
CA SER A 5 10.86 4.29 -2.87
C SER A 5 10.29 5.67 -2.61
N GLY A 6 10.47 6.19 -1.40
CA GLY A 6 10.01 7.53 -1.04
C GLY A 6 10.16 7.79 0.46
N GLU A 7 9.52 8.86 0.93
CA GLU A 7 9.50 9.22 2.35
C GLU A 7 8.11 9.70 2.77
N VAL A 8 7.69 9.36 4.00
CA VAL A 8 6.44 9.81 4.62
C VAL A 8 6.77 10.56 5.91
N THR A 9 6.24 11.77 6.09
CA THR A 9 6.47 12.59 7.28
C THR A 9 5.21 12.68 8.15
N GLY A 10 5.38 12.89 9.46
CA GLY A 10 4.27 13.16 10.38
C GLY A 10 3.60 11.91 10.96
N LEU A 11 4.24 10.75 10.83
CA LEU A 11 3.77 9.51 11.44
C LEU A 11 4.20 9.43 12.91
N ALA A 12 3.39 8.76 13.73
CA ALA A 12 3.77 8.39 15.09
C ALA A 12 4.90 7.34 15.07
N GLU A 13 5.54 7.08 16.21
CA GLU A 13 6.49 5.97 16.29
C GLU A 13 5.75 4.63 16.17
N GLY A 14 6.23 3.73 15.31
CA GLY A 14 5.68 2.39 15.18
C GLY A 14 5.57 1.87 13.76
N LEU A 15 4.79 0.79 13.62
CA LEU A 15 4.46 0.17 12.34
C LEU A 15 3.17 0.76 11.80
N HIS A 16 3.22 1.22 10.55
CA HIS A 16 2.06 1.76 9.85
C HIS A 16 1.76 0.92 8.61
N GLY A 17 0.50 0.50 8.48
CA GLY A 17 0.04 -0.28 7.33
C GLY A 17 0.21 0.51 6.04
N PHE A 18 0.71 -0.12 5.00
CA PHE A 18 0.99 0.50 3.71
C PHE A 18 0.32 -0.32 2.62
N HIS A 19 -0.71 0.24 2.00
CA HIS A 19 -1.58 -0.52 1.08
C HIS A 19 -1.89 0.27 -0.19
N VAL A 20 -2.04 -0.45 -1.31
CA VAL A 20 -2.71 0.09 -2.49
C VAL A 20 -4.20 -0.24 -2.38
N HIS A 21 -5.04 0.78 -2.39
CA HIS A 21 -6.49 0.67 -2.35
C HIS A 21 -7.09 0.63 -3.76
N GLU A 22 -8.34 0.19 -3.87
CA GLU A 22 -8.96 -0.11 -5.16
C GLU A 22 -9.13 1.13 -6.05
N PHE A 23 -9.55 2.26 -5.49
CA PHE A 23 -9.89 3.44 -6.27
C PHE A 23 -8.86 4.55 -6.09
N GLY A 24 -8.64 5.32 -7.16
CA GLY A 24 -7.96 6.62 -7.13
C GLY A 24 -8.85 7.77 -6.69
N ASP A 25 -10.04 7.47 -6.16
CA ASP A 25 -11.02 8.47 -5.77
C ASP A 25 -10.70 9.02 -4.38
N ASN A 26 -10.49 10.35 -4.32
CA ASN A 26 -10.21 11.09 -3.09
C ASN A 26 -11.29 12.16 -2.81
N THR A 27 -12.45 12.09 -3.45
CA THR A 27 -13.56 13.06 -3.29
C THR A 27 -14.13 13.08 -1.86
N ASN A 28 -13.97 11.99 -1.10
CA ASN A 28 -14.32 11.91 0.32
C ASN A 28 -13.09 11.50 1.16
N GLY A 29 -11.93 12.11 0.87
CA GLY A 29 -10.67 11.77 1.54
C GLY A 29 -10.29 10.31 1.32
N CYS A 30 -9.68 9.67 2.32
CA CYS A 30 -9.25 8.27 2.21
C CYS A 30 -10.43 7.28 2.13
N MET A 31 -11.63 7.67 2.56
CA MET A 31 -12.80 6.78 2.55
C MET A 31 -13.22 6.38 1.14
N SER A 32 -13.07 7.28 0.16
CA SER A 32 -13.41 7.00 -1.24
C SER A 32 -12.38 6.11 -1.95
N SER A 33 -11.21 5.85 -1.35
CA SER A 33 -10.22 4.94 -1.92
C SER A 33 -10.71 3.47 -1.96
N GLY A 34 -11.75 3.14 -1.19
CA GLY A 34 -12.35 1.81 -1.17
C GLY A 34 -11.53 0.78 -0.36
N PRO A 35 -11.73 -0.52 -0.57
CA PRO A 35 -10.98 -1.58 0.11
C PRO A 35 -9.55 -1.71 -0.45
N HIS A 36 -8.76 -2.61 0.15
CA HIS A 36 -7.47 -3.00 -0.41
C HIS A 36 -7.66 -3.54 -1.84
N PHE A 37 -6.73 -3.26 -2.74
CA PHE A 37 -6.82 -3.74 -4.11
C PHE A 37 -6.69 -5.27 -4.17
N ASN A 38 -7.79 -5.95 -4.49
CA ASN A 38 -7.91 -7.41 -4.43
C ASN A 38 -8.61 -7.99 -5.67
N PRO A 39 -7.98 -7.94 -6.87
CA PRO A 39 -8.59 -8.43 -8.11
C PRO A 39 -8.80 -9.96 -8.11
N TYR A 40 -8.17 -10.68 -7.19
CA TYR A 40 -8.21 -12.14 -7.11
C TYR A 40 -9.07 -12.68 -5.97
N GLN A 41 -9.77 -11.80 -5.23
CA GLN A 41 -10.66 -12.15 -4.12
C GLN A 41 -10.00 -13.09 -3.09
N LYS A 42 -8.75 -12.78 -2.74
CA LYS A 42 -8.00 -13.50 -1.69
C LYS A 42 -8.28 -12.89 -0.32
N GLU A 43 -7.93 -13.63 0.72
CA GLU A 43 -7.85 -13.07 2.08
C GLU A 43 -6.64 -12.12 2.22
N HIS A 44 -6.70 -11.24 3.22
CA HIS A 44 -5.58 -10.38 3.59
C HIS A 44 -4.38 -11.21 4.09
N GLY A 45 -3.17 -10.75 3.82
CA GLY A 45 -1.96 -11.43 4.27
C GLY A 45 -0.71 -10.55 4.23
N ALA A 46 0.38 -11.06 4.80
CA ALA A 46 1.68 -10.41 4.72
C ALA A 46 2.21 -10.45 3.28
N PRO A 47 3.10 -9.52 2.86
CA PRO A 47 3.67 -9.51 1.51
C PRO A 47 4.41 -10.80 1.11
N THR A 48 4.86 -11.57 2.10
CA THR A 48 5.55 -12.85 1.92
C THR A 48 4.61 -14.04 1.78
N ASP A 49 3.32 -13.87 2.09
CA ASP A 49 2.35 -14.95 2.09
C ASP A 49 1.89 -15.32 0.68
N GLY A 50 1.57 -16.59 0.46
CA GLY A 50 1.00 -17.05 -0.81
C GLY A 50 -0.45 -16.59 -1.05
N VAL A 51 -1.15 -16.28 0.04
CA VAL A 51 -2.51 -15.72 0.06
C VAL A 51 -2.45 -14.34 0.69
N ARG A 52 -2.70 -13.32 -0.12
CA ARG A 52 -2.79 -11.90 0.27
C ARG A 52 -3.58 -11.13 -0.79
N HIS A 53 -4.05 -9.93 -0.47
CA HIS A 53 -4.50 -9.02 -1.52
C HIS A 53 -3.31 -8.56 -2.37
N LEU A 54 -3.57 -8.17 -3.61
CA LEU A 54 -2.51 -7.64 -4.48
C LEU A 54 -1.93 -6.33 -3.92
N GLY A 55 -2.77 -5.51 -3.29
CA GLY A 55 -2.39 -4.24 -2.68
C GLY A 55 -1.76 -4.33 -1.29
N ASP A 56 -1.59 -5.52 -0.71
CA ASP A 56 -1.03 -5.68 0.64
C ASP A 56 0.50 -5.55 0.61
N LEU A 57 1.05 -4.39 1.00
CA LEU A 57 2.50 -4.13 0.97
C LEU A 57 3.15 -4.19 2.38
N GLY A 58 2.38 -4.58 3.39
CA GLY A 58 2.86 -4.75 4.76
C GLY A 58 2.94 -3.41 5.49
N ASN A 59 4.01 -3.23 6.28
CA ASN A 59 4.18 -2.03 7.10
C ASN A 59 5.42 -1.24 6.70
N ILE A 60 5.35 0.08 6.89
CA ILE A 60 6.52 0.95 7.01
C ILE A 60 6.77 1.24 8.49
N THR A 61 8.04 1.42 8.87
CA THR A 61 8.42 1.64 10.28
C THR A 61 8.83 3.08 10.48
N ALA A 62 8.00 3.83 11.19
CA ALA A 62 8.26 5.21 11.56
C ALA A 62 8.98 5.30 12.91
N SER A 63 9.97 6.18 13.00
CA SER A 63 10.68 6.48 14.24
C SER A 63 9.93 7.47 15.15
N GLY A 64 8.79 8.01 14.70
CA GLY A 64 8.06 9.09 15.38
C GLY A 64 8.70 10.47 15.26
N SER A 65 9.90 10.57 14.68
CA SER A 65 10.60 11.84 14.46
C SER A 65 11.27 11.88 13.09
N GLY A 66 10.92 12.87 12.28
CA GLY A 66 11.48 13.05 10.94
C GLY A 66 10.82 12.18 9.85
N PRO A 67 11.40 12.15 8.65
CA PRO A 67 10.88 11.36 7.53
C PRO A 67 11.03 9.85 7.76
N THR A 68 9.97 9.10 7.44
CA THR A 68 9.95 7.64 7.43
C THR A 68 10.31 7.16 6.02
N PRO A 69 11.46 6.50 5.83
CA PRO A 69 11.86 6.00 4.52
C PRO A 69 10.97 4.81 4.11
N VAL A 70 10.50 4.84 2.86
CA VAL A 70 9.82 3.74 2.20
C VAL A 70 10.79 3.13 1.21
N SER A 71 11.06 1.83 1.34
CA SER A 71 11.89 1.06 0.40
C SER A 71 11.37 -0.37 0.32
N ILE A 72 10.40 -0.59 -0.56
CA ILE A 72 9.71 -1.87 -0.72
C ILE A 72 9.99 -2.42 -2.12
N THR A 73 10.27 -3.72 -2.22
CA THR A 73 10.28 -4.44 -3.51
C THR A 73 9.21 -5.50 -3.48
N ASP A 74 8.23 -5.38 -4.36
CA ASP A 74 7.08 -6.28 -4.42
C ASP A 74 7.02 -7.02 -5.77
N LYS A 75 6.63 -8.29 -5.72
CA LYS A 75 6.58 -9.17 -6.91
C LYS A 75 5.19 -9.32 -7.52
N GLU A 76 4.13 -8.97 -6.80
CA GLU A 76 2.74 -9.20 -7.22
C GLU A 76 2.14 -7.94 -7.87
N ILE A 77 2.38 -6.75 -7.32
CA ILE A 77 1.93 -5.50 -7.96
C ILE A 77 2.60 -5.29 -9.32
N THR A 78 1.89 -4.59 -10.20
CA THR A 78 2.38 -4.28 -11.55
C THR A 78 1.97 -2.86 -11.93
N LEU A 79 2.75 -2.24 -12.81
CA LEU A 79 2.42 -0.95 -13.44
C LEU A 79 1.72 -1.11 -14.79
N PHE A 80 1.46 -2.36 -15.22
CA PHE A 80 0.99 -2.69 -16.56
C PHE A 80 -0.18 -3.69 -16.53
N GLY A 81 -0.98 -3.68 -17.59
CA GLY A 81 -2.09 -4.62 -17.78
C GLY A 81 -3.29 -4.34 -16.87
N ALA A 82 -4.22 -5.29 -16.84
CA ALA A 82 -5.50 -5.16 -16.12
C ALA A 82 -5.33 -4.95 -14.60
N ASN A 83 -4.24 -5.47 -14.03
CA ASN A 83 -3.93 -5.35 -12.60
C ASN A 83 -2.97 -4.21 -12.29
N SER A 84 -2.82 -3.24 -13.20
CA SER A 84 -1.99 -2.07 -12.93
C SER A 84 -2.48 -1.31 -11.70
N ILE A 85 -1.52 -0.85 -10.88
CA ILE A 85 -1.78 0.03 -9.75
C ILE A 85 -1.80 1.52 -10.13
N ILE A 86 -1.53 1.86 -11.40
CA ILE A 86 -1.62 3.24 -11.89
C ILE A 86 -3.08 3.71 -11.84
N GLY A 87 -3.31 4.91 -11.28
CA GLY A 87 -4.64 5.48 -11.11
C GLY A 87 -5.37 5.01 -9.84
N ARG A 88 -4.68 4.26 -8.97
CA ARG A 88 -5.16 3.85 -7.65
C ARG A 88 -4.49 4.66 -6.54
N THR A 89 -4.98 4.55 -5.31
CA THR A 89 -4.48 5.30 -4.15
C THR A 89 -3.57 4.44 -3.28
N VAL A 90 -2.46 5.03 -2.81
CA VAL A 90 -1.65 4.49 -1.71
C VAL A 90 -2.19 5.06 -0.40
N VAL A 91 -2.49 4.19 0.57
CA VAL A 91 -3.00 4.58 1.90
C VAL A 91 -2.02 4.12 2.97
N VAL A 92 -1.71 5.04 3.89
CA VAL A 92 -0.95 4.76 5.11
C VAL A 92 -1.93 4.69 6.28
N HIS A 93 -1.93 3.58 7.01
CA HIS A 93 -2.80 3.34 8.16
C HIS A 93 -2.06 3.60 9.48
N ALA A 94 -2.79 4.14 10.45
CA ALA A 94 -2.27 4.47 11.78
C ALA A 94 -1.90 3.23 12.59
#